data_AF-A0A1F6N9W9-F1
#
_entry.id   AF-A0A1F6N9W9-F1
#
_cell.length_a   1.000
_cell.length_b   1.000
_cell.length_c   1.000
_cell.angle_alpha   90.00
_cell.angle_beta   90.00
_cell.angle_gamma   90.00
#
_symmetry.space_group_name_H-M   'P 1'
#
loop_
_entity.id
_entity.type
_entity.pdbx_description
1 polymer ?
#
loop_
_entity_poly.entity_id
_entity_poly.type
_entity_poly.pdbx_seq_one_letter_code
_entity_poly.pdbx_strand_id
1 'polypeptide(L)'
;MFYSFKLYLADRWIMVMTLLALAVFCFHGWYAINHIRPTEENVFLHYNIVFGTDLVGEWQAQLLPLLVGAVILITNSFLSWMFYGSNRLLGRLLVSFSFFIQISLVVGQVFMLNLNL
;
A
#
# COMPACT_ATOMS: atom_id res chain seq x y z
N MET A 1 -26.31 6.16 -0.54
CA MET A 1 -27.01 5.46 0.56
C MET A 1 -26.03 4.44 1.13
N PHE A 2 -25.61 4.57 2.38
CA PHE A 2 -24.62 3.65 2.96
C PHE A 2 -25.21 2.25 3.09
N TYR A 3 -24.51 1.23 2.57
CA TYR A 3 -24.94 -0.15 2.69
C TYR A 3 -24.67 -0.68 4.10
N SER A 4 -25.43 -1.68 4.55
CA SER A 4 -25.19 -2.30 5.86
C SER A 4 -23.77 -2.88 5.92
N PHE A 5 -22.94 -2.34 6.81
CA PHE A 5 -21.54 -2.72 6.95
C PHE A 5 -21.38 -4.22 7.29
N LYS A 6 -22.28 -4.77 8.12
CA LYS A 6 -22.28 -6.20 8.46
C LYS A 6 -22.49 -7.08 7.23
N LEU A 7 -23.36 -6.65 6.31
CA LEU A 7 -23.68 -7.42 5.10
C LEU A 7 -22.60 -7.26 4.02
N TYR A 8 -21.89 -6.13 4.00
CA TYR A 8 -20.69 -5.92 3.19
C TYR A 8 -19.56 -6.88 3.60
N LEU A 9 -19.25 -6.97 4.90
CA LEU A 9 -18.21 -7.87 5.39
C LEU A 9 -18.59 -9.36 5.33
N ALA A 10 -19.88 -9.68 5.19
CA ALA A 10 -20.33 -11.06 4.98
C ALA A 10 -19.95 -11.61 3.59
N ASP A 11 -19.63 -10.75 2.62
CA ASP A 11 -19.12 -11.19 1.33
C ASP A 11 -17.69 -11.75 1.50
N ARG A 12 -17.56 -13.07 1.31
CA ARG A 12 -16.29 -13.78 1.46
C ARG A 12 -15.18 -13.21 0.58
N TRP A 13 -15.49 -12.74 -0.63
CA TRP A 13 -14.48 -12.20 -1.53
C TRP A 13 -13.88 -10.90 -0.98
N ILE A 14 -14.76 -9.98 -0.56
CA ILE A 14 -14.36 -8.71 0.06
C ILE A 14 -13.56 -8.97 1.32
N MET A 15 -14.03 -9.87 2.18
CA MET A 15 -13.35 -10.21 3.42
C MET A 15 -11.95 -10.76 3.16
N VAL A 16 -11.81 -11.76 2.29
CA VAL A 16 -10.51 -12.37 1.97
C VAL A 16 -9.56 -11.34 1.35
N MET A 17 -10.01 -10.57 0.34
CA MET A 17 -9.13 -9.60 -0.32
C MET A 17 -8.73 -8.45 0.60
N THR A 18 -9.62 -8.01 1.50
CA THR A 18 -9.29 -6.98 2.49
C THR A 18 -8.27 -7.50 3.50
N LEU A 19 -8.43 -8.73 3.98
CA LEU A 19 -7.47 -9.36 4.90
C LEU A 19 -6.11 -9.58 4.24
N LEU A 20 -6.08 -10.02 2.99
CA LEU A 20 -4.83 -10.15 2.23
C LEU A 20 -4.14 -8.79 2.03
N ALA A 21 -4.88 -7.76 1.65
CA ALA A 21 -4.34 -6.40 1.50
C ALA A 21 -3.79 -5.87 2.85
N LEU A 22 -4.50 -6.13 3.95
CA LEU A 22 -4.06 -5.76 5.29
C LEU A 22 -2.81 -6.53 5.71
N ALA A 23 -2.74 -7.84 5.43
CA ALA A 23 -1.57 -8.66 5.72
C ALA A 23 -0.33 -8.16 4.96
N VAL A 24 -0.48 -7.84 3.68
CA VAL A 24 0.60 -7.23 2.87
C VAL A 24 1.01 -5.87 3.44
N PHE A 25 0.06 -5.02 3.83
CA PHE A 25 0.35 -3.73 4.44
C PHE A 25 1.07 -3.86 5.80
N CYS A 26 0.68 -4.82 6.64
CA CYS A 26 1.37 -5.11 7.89
C CYS A 26 2.80 -5.61 7.66
N PHE A 27 2.98 -6.50 6.66
CA PHE A 27 4.32 -6.95 6.26
C PHE A 27 5.17 -5.77 5.73
N HIS A 28 4.58 -4.89 4.92
CA HIS A 28 5.22 -3.68 4.41
C HIS A 28 5.74 -2.81 5.56
N GLY A 29 4.89 -2.53 6.55
CA GLY A 29 5.27 -1.75 7.73
C GLY A 29 6.34 -2.43 8.58
N TRP A 30 6.22 -3.75 8.82
CA TRP A 30 7.26 -4.51 9.52
C TRP A 30 8.59 -4.45 8.77
N TYR A 31 8.60 -4.65 7.45
CA TYR A 31 9.81 -4.59 6.64
C TYR A 31 10.47 -3.20 6.71
N ALA A 32 9.68 -2.14 6.54
CA ALA A 32 10.14 -0.76 6.62
C ALA A 32 10.79 -0.44 7.97
N ILE A 33 10.16 -0.82 9.10
CA ILE A 33 10.68 -0.55 10.45
C ILE A 33 12.02 -1.27 10.71
N ASN A 34 12.24 -2.45 10.12
CA ASN A 34 13.48 -3.20 10.34
C ASN A 34 14.66 -2.70 9.48
N HIS A 35 14.39 -2.07 8.33
CA HIS A 35 15.42 -1.68 7.36
C HIS A 35 15.70 -0.17 7.31
N ILE A 36 14.72 0.68 7.63
CA ILE A 36 14.92 2.13 7.65
C ILE A 36 15.65 2.51 8.93
N ARG A 37 16.81 3.16 8.79
CA ARG A 37 17.61 3.68 9.91
C ARG A 37 17.60 5.21 9.86
N PRO A 38 17.38 5.89 10.99
CA PRO A 38 17.60 7.32 11.08
C PRO A 38 19.06 7.63 10.74
N THR A 39 19.28 8.54 9.80
CA THR A 39 20.61 9.03 9.42
C THR A 39 20.52 10.51 9.09
N GLU A 40 21.60 11.25 9.35
CA GLU A 40 21.72 12.66 8.97
C GLU A 40 22.16 12.83 7.51
N GLU A 41 22.61 11.74 6.87
CA GLU A 41 23.02 11.73 5.47
C GLU A 41 21.81 11.56 4.53
N ASN A 42 21.93 12.11 3.32
CA ASN A 42 20.92 11.91 2.29
C ASN A 42 20.93 10.46 1.82
N VAL A 43 19.74 9.87 1.68
CA VAL A 43 19.53 8.52 1.16
C VAL A 43 19.04 8.58 -0.29
N PHE A 44 19.39 7.55 -1.06
CA PHE A 44 18.93 7.35 -2.42
C PHE A 44 17.47 6.89 -2.44
N LEU A 45 16.59 7.64 -3.11
CA LEU A 45 15.17 7.33 -3.19
C LEU A 45 14.79 6.72 -4.54
N HIS A 46 15.54 7.03 -5.59
CA HIS A 46 15.31 6.49 -6.92
C HIS A 46 16.64 6.35 -7.67
N TYR A 47 16.68 5.33 -8.53
CA TYR A 47 17.82 5.01 -9.37
C TYR A 47 17.32 4.67 -10.77
N ASN A 48 17.95 5.28 -11.76
CA ASN A 48 17.73 5.03 -13.17
C ASN A 48 18.96 4.37 -13.78
N ILE A 49 18.76 3.36 -14.63
CA ILE A 49 19.87 2.65 -15.30
C ILE A 49 20.68 3.59 -16.22
N VAL A 50 20.04 4.63 -16.78
CA VAL A 50 20.67 5.59 -17.69
C VAL A 50 21.34 6.75 -16.94
N PHE A 51 20.67 7.30 -15.92
CA PHE A 51 21.11 8.51 -15.23
C PHE A 51 21.80 8.27 -13.87
N GLY A 52 21.83 7.01 -13.41
CA GLY A 52 22.26 6.69 -12.05
C GLY A 52 21.23 7.16 -11.03
N THR A 53 21.70 7.62 -9.87
CA THR A 53 20.83 8.20 -8.84
C THR A 53 20.30 9.56 -9.28
N ASP A 54 18.99 9.68 -9.45
CA ASP A 54 18.30 10.91 -9.85
C ASP A 54 17.46 11.54 -8.74
N LEU A 55 17.20 10.82 -7.64
CA LEU A 55 16.50 11.34 -6.47
C LEU A 55 17.18 10.94 -5.16
N VAL A 56 17.47 11.96 -4.35
CA VAL A 56 18.00 11.86 -2.98
C VAL A 56 17.14 12.68 -2.03
N GLY A 57 17.06 12.26 -0.77
CA GLY A 57 16.36 13.01 0.26
C GLY A 57 16.63 12.49 1.66
N GLU A 58 15.91 13.01 2.63
CA GLU A 58 16.00 12.55 4.02
C GLU A 58 15.45 11.13 4.19
N TRP A 59 15.90 10.42 5.22
CA TRP A 59 15.49 9.03 5.50
C TRP A 59 13.97 8.86 5.68
N GLN A 60 13.27 9.90 6.16
CA GLN A 60 11.82 9.90 6.34
C GLN A 60 11.08 9.76 5.02
N ALA A 61 11.67 10.21 3.90
CA ALA A 61 11.06 10.08 2.58
C ALA A 61 10.91 8.60 2.17
N GLN A 62 11.72 7.70 2.74
CA GLN A 62 11.60 6.25 2.52
C GLN A 62 10.30 5.67 3.11
N LEU A 63 9.61 6.39 4.00
CA LEU A 63 8.30 6.00 4.57
C LEU A 63 7.12 6.39 3.66
N LEU A 64 7.35 7.18 2.61
CA LEU A 64 6.28 7.66 1.74
C LEU A 64 5.47 6.52 1.08
N PRO A 65 6.08 5.45 0.54
CA PRO A 65 5.32 4.31 0.00
C PRO A 65 4.38 3.67 1.02
N LEU A 66 4.79 3.59 2.29
CA LEU A 66 3.97 3.04 3.37
C LEU A 66 2.77 3.96 3.67
N LEU A 67 3.00 5.27 3.76
CA LEU A 67 1.93 6.25 3.98
C LEU A 67 0.90 6.24 2.84
N VAL A 68 1.37 6.25 1.59
CA VAL A 68 0.51 6.15 0.40
C VAL A 68 -0.27 4.84 0.41
N GLY A 69 0.38 3.73 0.78
CA GLY A 69 -0.27 2.44 0.96
C GLY A 69 -1.43 2.50 1.97
N ALA A 70 -1.24 3.15 3.12
CA ALA A 70 -2.29 3.31 4.13
C ALA A 70 -3.48 4.11 3.58
N VAL A 71 -3.21 5.23 2.91
CA VAL A 71 -4.25 6.09 2.31
C VAL A 71 -5.04 5.33 1.25
N ILE A 72 -4.38 4.60 0.35
CA ILE A 72 -5.04 3.82 -0.69
C ILE A 72 -5.90 2.71 -0.08
N LEU A 73 -5.37 2.00 0.92
CA LEU A 73 -6.11 0.91 1.57
C LEU A 73 -7.40 1.43 2.23
N ILE A 74 -7.31 2.55 2.96
CA ILE A 74 -8.46 3.17 3.64
C ILE A 74 -9.47 3.69 2.62
N THR A 75 -9.02 4.48 1.63
CA THR A 75 -9.91 5.11 0.66
C THR A 75 -10.60 4.08 -0.23
N ASN A 76 -9.88 3.08 -0.77
CA ASN A 76 -10.51 2.05 -1.59
C ASN A 76 -11.43 1.12 -0.80
N SER A 77 -11.11 0.80 0.47
CA SER A 77 -12.01 0.02 1.32
C SER A 77 -13.29 0.78 1.62
N PHE A 78 -13.18 2.10 1.86
CA PHE A 78 -14.32 2.98 2.07
C PHE A 78 -15.19 3.11 0.80
N LEU A 79 -14.56 3.36 -0.37
CA LEU A 79 -15.26 3.43 -1.65
C LEU A 79 -15.92 2.10 -2.00
N SER A 80 -15.24 0.98 -1.75
CA SER A 80 -15.79 -0.36 -1.92
C SER A 80 -17.09 -0.52 -1.13
N TRP A 81 -17.07 -0.17 0.16
CA TRP A 81 -18.27 -0.22 1.00
C TRP A 81 -19.40 0.69 0.48
N MET A 82 -19.06 1.92 0.06
CA MET A 82 -20.03 2.89 -0.45
C MET A 82 -20.70 2.40 -1.75
N PHE A 83 -19.94 1.82 -2.68
CA PHE A 83 -20.45 1.36 -3.97
C PHE A 83 -21.04 -0.04 -3.95
N TYR A 84 -20.74 -0.86 -2.94
CA TYR A 84 -21.20 -2.25 -2.86
C TYR A 84 -22.73 -2.38 -2.91
N GLY A 85 -23.46 -1.43 -2.31
CA GLY A 85 -24.93 -1.42 -2.34
C GLY A 85 -25.54 -1.18 -3.72
N SER A 86 -24.83 -0.47 -4.61
CA SER A 86 -25.25 -0.20 -5.98
C SER A 86 -24.75 -1.26 -6.95
N ASN A 87 -23.45 -1.57 -6.90
CA ASN A 87 -22.81 -2.55 -7.76
C ASN A 87 -21.80 -3.39 -6.97
N ARG A 88 -22.17 -4.65 -6.71
CA ARG A 88 -21.33 -5.61 -5.97
C ARG A 88 -20.01 -5.91 -6.68
N LEU A 89 -20.02 -5.98 -8.02
CA LEU A 89 -18.82 -6.24 -8.81
C LEU A 89 -17.80 -5.11 -8.62
N LEU A 90 -18.26 -3.85 -8.65
CA LEU A 90 -17.40 -2.69 -8.44
C LEU A 90 -16.74 -2.70 -7.06
N GLY A 91 -17.51 -3.00 -6.00
CA GLY A 91 -16.94 -3.15 -4.65
C GLY A 91 -15.87 -4.24 -4.57
N ARG A 92 -16.14 -5.43 -5.14
CA ARG A 92 -15.16 -6.53 -5.19
C ARG A 92 -13.90 -6.15 -5.95
N LEU A 93 -14.04 -5.44 -7.07
CA LEU A 93 -12.90 -4.96 -7.87
C LEU A 93 -12.05 -3.98 -7.07
N LEU A 94 -12.65 -3.01 -6.36
CA LEU A 94 -11.91 -2.01 -5.58
C LEU A 94 -11.02 -2.64 -4.50
N VAL A 95 -11.52 -3.64 -3.78
CA VAL A 95 -10.70 -4.36 -2.77
C VAL A 95 -9.61 -5.20 -3.46
N SER A 96 -9.93 -5.83 -4.59
CA SER A 96 -8.95 -6.63 -5.35
C SER A 96 -7.80 -5.75 -5.87
N PHE A 97 -8.11 -4.59 -6.44
CA PHE A 97 -7.10 -3.60 -6.86
C PHE A 97 -6.28 -3.08 -5.68
N SER A 98 -6.90 -2.89 -4.52
CA SER A 98 -6.17 -2.48 -3.32
C SER A 98 -5.09 -3.49 -2.95
N PHE A 99 -5.41 -4.79 -2.98
CA PHE A 99 -4.43 -5.85 -2.73
C PHE A 99 -3.25 -5.79 -3.71
N PHE A 100 -3.51 -5.68 -5.02
CA PHE A 100 -2.43 -5.59 -6.01
C PHE A 100 -1.59 -4.32 -5.85
N ILE A 101 -2.22 -3.18 -5.54
CA ILE A 101 -1.50 -1.93 -5.28
C ILE A 101 -0.59 -2.07 -4.06
N GLN A 102 -1.05 -2.71 -2.97
CA GLN A 102 -0.20 -2.96 -1.81
C GLN A 102 1.04 -3.77 -2.18
N ILE A 103 0.88 -4.85 -2.96
CA ILE A 103 2.01 -5.66 -3.43
C ILE A 103 3.00 -4.80 -4.22
N SER A 104 2.51 -4.02 -5.19
CA SER A 104 3.37 -3.16 -6.00
C SER A 104 4.13 -2.13 -5.17
N LEU A 105 3.50 -1.58 -4.13
CA LEU A 105 4.15 -0.65 -3.20
C LEU A 105 5.24 -1.33 -2.38
N VAL A 106 5.01 -2.55 -1.89
CA VAL A 106 6.05 -3.32 -1.18
C VAL A 106 7.24 -3.55 -2.09
N VAL A 107 7.01 -4.02 -3.32
CA VAL A 107 8.09 -4.28 -4.29
C VAL A 107 8.88 -3.00 -4.57
N GLY A 108 8.19 -1.88 -4.81
CA GLY A 108 8.83 -0.58 -5.01
C GLY A 108 9.68 -0.14 -3.81
N GLN A 109 9.15 -0.27 -2.59
CA GLN A 109 9.90 0.10 -1.39
C GLN A 109 11.09 -0.83 -1.14
N VAL A 110 10.97 -2.14 -1.37
CA VAL A 110 12.08 -3.09 -1.26
C VAL A 110 13.23 -2.69 -2.18
N PHE A 111 12.94 -2.37 -3.45
CA PHE A 111 13.96 -1.89 -4.37
C PHE A 111 14.59 -0.58 -3.90
N MET A 112 13.80 0.40 -3.48
CA MET A 112 14.31 1.67 -2.96
C MET A 112 15.22 1.47 -1.73
N LEU A 113 14.85 0.60 -0.78
CA LEU A 113 15.64 0.35 0.42
C LEU A 113 16.94 -0.37 0.09
N ASN A 114 16.92 -1.31 -0.86
CA ASN A 114 18.12 -2.02 -1.31
C ASN A 114 19.14 -1.13 -2.04
N LEU A 115 18.76 0.08 -2.48
CA LEU A 115 19.72 1.06 -3.02
C LEU A 115 20.65 1.64 -1.95
N ASN A 116 20.27 1.54 -0.67
CA ASN A 116 20.96 2.16 0.46
C ASN A 116 21.59 1.12 1.41
N LEU A 117 21.59 -0.16 1.02
CA LEU A 117 22.23 -1.24 1.77
C LEU A 117 23.70 -1.40 1.41
#